data_AF-A0A835LIC2-F1
#
_entry.id   AF-A0A835LIC2-F1
#
_cell.length_a   1.000
_cell.length_b   1.000
_cell.length_c   1.000
_cell.angle_alpha   90.00
_cell.angle_beta   90.00
_cell.angle_gamma   90.00
#
_symmetry.space_group_name_H-M   'P 1'
#
loop_
_entity.id
_entity.type
_entity.pdbx_description
1 polymer ?
#
loop_
_entity_poly.entity_id
_entity_poly.type
_entity_poly.pdbx_seq_one_letter_code
_entity_poly.pdbx_strand_id
1 'polypeptide(L)'
;MATVPGALIWEIVKKNNSFLVKEFGNGSQMVQFSKEPNNLYNLNSFKHSGLANKKTVAIQGGGKDLTVELATTKTKKRESPGS
;
A
#
# COMPACT_ATOMS: atom_id res chain seq x y z
N MET A 1 6.18 10.04 -18.93
CA MET A 1 5.87 8.95 -17.97
C MET A 1 4.53 8.35 -18.37
N ALA A 2 4.53 7.20 -19.05
CA ALA A 2 3.29 6.54 -19.46
C ALA A 2 2.46 6.20 -18.21
N THR A 3 1.24 6.71 -18.11
CA THR A 3 0.37 6.45 -16.97
C THR A 3 -0.27 5.08 -17.14
N VAL A 4 0.37 4.05 -16.62
CA VAL A 4 -0.21 2.71 -16.59
C VAL A 4 -1.45 2.72 -15.67
N PRO A 5 -2.60 2.18 -16.11
CA PRO A 5 -3.77 2.07 -15.25
C PRO A 5 -3.46 1.23 -14.00
N GLY A 6 -3.89 1.69 -12.82
CA GLY A 6 -3.65 0.97 -11.56
C GLY A 6 -4.23 -0.44 -11.56
N ALA A 7 -5.34 -0.65 -12.26
CA ALA A 7 -5.94 -1.98 -12.45
C ALA A 7 -5.01 -2.94 -13.20
N LEU A 8 -4.27 -2.46 -14.20
CA LEU A 8 -3.31 -3.31 -14.94
C LEU A 8 -2.12 -3.68 -14.04
N ILE A 9 -1.61 -2.72 -13.26
CA ILE A 9 -0.54 -2.97 -12.29
C ILE A 9 -0.99 -4.02 -11.28
N TRP A 10 -2.23 -3.93 -10.78
CA TRP A 10 -2.78 -4.91 -9.85
C TRP A 10 -2.84 -6.32 -10.41
N GLU A 11 -3.28 -6.48 -11.66
CA GLU A 11 -3.34 -7.78 -12.32
C GLU A 11 -1.96 -8.44 -12.40
N ILE A 12 -0.89 -7.65 -12.55
CA ILE A 12 0.49 -8.11 -12.56
C ILE A 12 0.95 -8.49 -11.14
N VAL A 13 0.74 -7.61 -10.15
CA VAL A 13 1.33 -7.78 -8.81
C VAL A 13 0.52 -8.68 -7.87
N LYS A 14 -0.77 -8.92 -8.12
CA LYS A 14 -1.66 -9.64 -7.17
C LYS A 14 -1.21 -11.05 -6.82
N LYS A 15 -0.51 -11.74 -7.74
CA LYS A 15 -0.01 -13.12 -7.55
C LYS A 15 1.51 -13.20 -7.46
N ASN A 16 2.22 -12.25 -8.06
CA ASN A 16 3.67 -12.26 -8.22
C ASN A 16 4.26 -10.93 -7.71
N ASN A 17 4.41 -10.83 -6.40
CA ASN A 17 5.02 -9.70 -5.73
C ASN A 17 6.00 -10.22 -4.66
N SER A 18 7.21 -9.68 -4.59
CA SER A 18 8.23 -10.07 -3.60
C SER A 18 7.80 -9.78 -2.17
N PHE A 19 6.86 -8.86 -1.97
CA PHE A 19 6.30 -8.54 -0.64
C PHE A 19 5.11 -9.42 -0.25
N LEU A 20 4.66 -10.33 -1.12
CA LEU A 20 3.54 -11.21 -0.87
C LEU A 20 3.93 -12.33 0.11
N VAL A 21 3.24 -12.37 1.24
CA VAL A 21 3.40 -13.42 2.24
C VAL A 21 2.10 -14.22 2.29
N LYS A 22 2.18 -15.51 1.94
CA LYS A 22 1.05 -16.43 2.01
C LYS A 22 1.21 -17.25 3.26
N GLU A 23 0.28 -17.10 4.18
CA GLU A 23 0.25 -17.91 5.39
C GLU A 23 -0.95 -18.85 5.33
N PHE A 24 -0.68 -20.11 5.69
CA PHE A 24 -1.69 -21.13 5.84
C PHE A 24 -2.05 -21.19 7.33
N GLY A 25 -3.30 -20.86 7.66
CA GLY A 25 -3.79 -21.02 9.04
C GLY A 25 -4.07 -22.49 9.37
N ASN A 26 -4.60 -22.73 10.57
CA ASN A 26 -5.14 -24.04 10.97
C ASN A 26 -6.42 -24.34 10.14
N GLY A 27 -6.27 -24.83 8.91
CA GLY A 27 -7.36 -25.20 8.01
C GLY A 27 -7.04 -24.98 6.52
N SER A 28 -8.09 -24.90 5.68
CA SER A 28 -7.98 -24.70 4.21
C SER A 28 -7.96 -23.21 3.79
N GLN A 29 -7.93 -22.29 4.75
CA GLN A 29 -7.97 -20.86 4.46
C GLN A 29 -6.55 -20.29 4.31
N MET A 30 -6.16 -20.02 3.07
CA MET A 30 -4.92 -19.32 2.74
C MET A 30 -5.13 -17.82 2.84
N VAL A 31 -4.48 -17.17 3.80
CA VAL A 31 -4.52 -15.71 3.95
C VAL A 31 -3.33 -15.10 3.21
N GLN A 32 -3.59 -14.03 2.46
CA GLN A 32 -2.58 -13.34 1.67
C GLN A 32 -2.29 -11.98 2.28
N PHE A 33 -1.11 -11.86 2.86
CA PHE A 33 -0.58 -10.62 3.41
C PHE A 33 0.42 -9.98 2.44
N SER A 34 0.61 -8.67 2.59
CA SER A 34 1.57 -7.89 1.82
C SER A 34 2.41 -7.06 2.77
N LYS A 35 3.73 -7.16 2.68
CA LYS A 35 4.71 -6.37 3.46
C LYS A 35 5.11 -5.08 2.73
N GLU A 36 4.27 -4.58 1.85
CA GLU A 36 4.53 -3.33 1.14
C GLU A 36 4.59 -2.16 2.14
N PRO A 37 5.63 -1.30 2.09
CA PRO A 37 5.76 -0.18 3.03
C PRO A 37 4.62 0.84 2.93
N ASN A 38 3.87 0.82 1.83
CA ASN A 38 2.78 1.75 1.53
C ASN A 38 1.39 1.12 1.76
N ASN A 39 1.30 0.03 2.55
CA ASN A 39 0.07 -0.70 2.85
C ASN A 39 -0.18 -0.73 4.37
N LEU A 40 -1.06 0.14 4.89
CA LEU A 40 -1.34 0.25 6.33
C LEU A 40 -1.91 -1.03 6.96
N TYR A 41 -2.65 -1.82 6.18
CA TYR A 41 -3.34 -3.01 6.70
C TYR A 41 -2.57 -4.31 6.46
N ASN A 42 -1.43 -4.25 5.77
CA ASN A 42 -0.66 -5.42 5.33
C ASN A 42 -1.49 -6.46 4.57
N LEU A 43 -2.61 -6.07 3.96
CA LEU A 43 -3.51 -6.98 3.22
C LEU A 43 -3.18 -6.94 1.74
N ASN A 44 -3.07 -8.11 1.10
CA ASN A 44 -2.94 -8.20 -0.35
C ASN A 44 -4.29 -7.90 -1.03
N SER A 45 -4.63 -6.63 -1.18
CA SER A 45 -5.86 -6.18 -1.81
C SER A 45 -5.61 -4.93 -2.64
N PHE A 46 -6.33 -4.79 -3.76
CA PHE A 46 -6.21 -3.65 -4.66
C PHE A 46 -6.36 -2.29 -3.96
N LYS A 47 -7.26 -2.21 -2.96
CA LYS A 47 -7.53 -0.98 -2.22
C LYS A 47 -6.32 -0.51 -1.41
N HIS A 48 -5.55 -1.46 -0.86
CA HIS A 48 -4.47 -1.20 0.09
C HIS A 48 -3.07 -1.33 -0.53
N SER A 49 -2.94 -1.88 -1.74
CA SER A 49 -1.66 -2.00 -2.42
C SER A 49 -1.13 -0.62 -2.84
N GLY A 50 0.06 -0.31 -2.34
CA GLY A 50 0.77 0.92 -2.65
C GLY A 50 1.43 0.96 -4.03
N LEU A 51 1.53 -0.18 -4.70
CA LEU A 51 2.07 -0.28 -6.06
C LEU A 51 0.99 0.02 -7.10
N ALA A 52 -0.23 -0.44 -6.87
CA ALA A 52 -1.35 -0.29 -7.81
C ALA A 52 -2.11 1.04 -7.62
N ASN A 53 -2.16 1.56 -6.39
CA ASN A 53 -2.94 2.75 -6.06
C ASN A 53 -2.07 4.00 -5.99
N LYS A 54 -2.47 5.06 -6.69
CA LYS A 54 -1.77 6.37 -6.66
C LYS A 54 -2.03 7.18 -5.39
N LYS A 55 -3.02 6.77 -4.59
CA LYS A 55 -3.50 7.49 -3.41
C LYS A 55 -3.26 6.67 -2.15
N THR A 56 -2.00 6.56 -1.74
CA THR A 56 -1.59 5.82 -0.55
C THR A 56 -1.08 6.75 0.53
N VAL A 57 -1.22 6.26 1.76
CA VAL A 57 -0.59 6.83 2.94
C VAL A 57 0.40 5.77 3.38
N ALA A 58 1.60 6.16 3.75
CA ALA A 58 2.58 5.28 4.37
C ALA A 58 2.98 5.90 5.69
N ILE A 59 3.09 5.05 6.71
CA ILE A 59 3.60 5.42 8.02
C ILE A 59 4.91 4.67 8.19
N GLN A 60 6.03 5.37 8.10
CA GLN A 60 7.35 4.79 8.29
C GLN A 60 7.95 5.30 9.60
N GLY A 61 8.61 4.40 10.34
CA GLY A 61 9.35 4.76 11.53
C GLY A 61 10.65 5.45 11.14
N GLY A 62 10.82 6.70 11.56
CA GLY A 62 12.02 7.50 11.34
C GLY A 62 13.16 7.06 12.24
N GLY A 63 13.76 5.90 11.94
CA GLY A 63 15.09 5.48 12.35
C GLY A 63 15.48 5.50 13.84
N LYS A 64 15.53 6.67 14.48
CA LYS A 64 16.26 6.92 15.73
C LYS A 64 15.47 7.60 16.85
N ASP A 65 14.28 8.13 16.56
CA ASP A 65 13.37 8.69 17.55
C ASP A 65 11.93 8.29 17.16
N LEU A 66 10.94 8.49 18.02
CA LEU A 66 9.52 8.29 17.69
C LEU A 66 9.00 9.27 16.61
N THR A 67 9.80 9.56 15.59
CA THR A 67 9.42 10.33 14.42
C THR A 67 8.66 9.42 13.47
N VAL A 68 7.43 9.81 13.18
CA VAL A 68 6.55 9.12 12.24
C VAL A 68 6.63 9.88 10.93
N GLU A 69 7.18 9.26 9.87
CA GLU A 69 7.18 9.85 8.54
C GLU A 69 5.87 9.48 7.82
N LEU A 70 5.03 10.48 7.57
CA LEU A 70 3.79 10.33 6.83
C LEU A 70 4.02 10.70 5.36
N ALA A 71 4.28 9.71 4.52
CA ALA A 71 4.31 9.91 3.09
C ALA A 71 2.89 9.76 2.53
N THR A 72 2.37 10.81 1.90
CA THR A 72 1.08 10.75 1.19
C THR A 72 1.30 11.04 -0.28
N THR A 73 0.81 10.15 -1.15
CA THR A 73 0.82 10.35 -2.61
C THR A 73 -0.47 10.98 -3.11
N LYS A 74 -1.39 11.34 -2.19
CA LYS A 74 -2.65 12.01 -2.52
C LYS A 74 -2.39 13.45 -2.95
N THR A 75 -2.41 13.67 -4.26
CA THR A 75 -2.53 15.02 -4.86
C THR A 75 -3.96 15.53 -4.68
N LYS A 76 -4.33 15.97 -3.48
CA LYS A 76 -5.48 16.88 -3.32
C LYS A 76 -4.96 18.30 -3.53
N LYS A 77 -5.69 19.13 -4.29
CA LYS A 77 -5.49 20.58 -4.29
C LYS A 77 -5.52 21.04 -2.82
N ARG A 78 -4.47 21.70 -2.36
CA ARG A 78 -4.37 22.22 -0.99
C ARG A 78 -5.47 23.26 -0.83
N GLU A 79 -6.57 22.89 -0.20
CA GLU A 79 -7.60 23.85 0.15
C GLU A 79 -7.16 24.52 1.46
N SER A 80 -6.91 25.83 1.38
CA SER A 80 -6.64 26.66 2.54
C SER A 80 -7.85 26.61 3.49
N PRO A 81 -7.64 26.42 4.80
CA PRO A 81 -8.75 26.45 5.74
C PRO A 81 -9.46 27.80 5.64
N GLY A 82 -10.78 27.76 5.46
CA GLY A 82 -11.62 28.93 5.63
C GLY A 82 -11.49 29.44 7.06
N SER A 83 -11.31 30.75 7.20
CA SER A 83 -11.20 31.46 8.46
C SER A 83 -12.38 31.24 9.38
#